data_AF-A0AA48KXH2-F1
#
_entry.id   AF-A0AA48KXH2-F1
#
_cell.length_a   1.000
_cell.length_b   1.000
_cell.length_c   1.000
_cell.angle_alpha   90.00
_cell.angle_beta   90.00
_cell.angle_gamma   90.00
#
_symmetry.space_group_name_H-M   'P 1'
#
loop_
_entity.id
_entity.type
_entity.pdbx_description
1 polymer ?
#
loop_
_entity_poly.entity_id
_entity_poly.type
_entity_poly.pdbx_seq_one_letter_code
_entity_poly.pdbx_strand_id
1 'polypeptide(L)' 'MPEYRPSVDEYRQTLKLREEHIRESWVKAMEARIVRRELQDCYNTEGVNNIEVCYDLAQKYLAMIRDNKVKGYKVIDQE' A
#
# COMPACT_ATOMS: atom_id res chain seq x y z
N MET A 1 7.60 -15.94 -33.36
CA MET A 1 7.85 -15.25 -32.06
C MET A 1 9.09 -15.91 -31.48
N PRO A 2 10.19 -15.19 -31.22
CA PRO A 2 11.35 -15.82 -30.59
C PRO A 2 10.98 -16.21 -29.15
N GLU A 3 11.30 -17.44 -28.75
CA GLU A 3 11.11 -17.89 -27.36
C GLU A 3 12.08 -17.14 -26.44
N TYR A 4 11.56 -16.24 -25.61
CA TYR A 4 12.36 -15.64 -24.53
C TYR A 4 12.68 -16.71 -23.48
N ARG A 5 13.95 -17.06 -23.34
CA ARG A 5 14.46 -17.96 -22.31
C ARG A 5 15.46 -17.19 -21.44
N PRO A 6 15.06 -16.68 -20.28
CA PRO A 6 15.97 -15.97 -19.39
C PRO A 6 17.03 -16.92 -18.83
N SER A 7 18.21 -16.39 -18.53
CA SER A 7 19.20 -17.09 -17.72
C SER A 7 18.67 -17.34 -16.30
N VAL A 8 19.25 -18.30 -15.60
CA VAL A 8 18.84 -18.65 -14.23
C VAL A 8 18.97 -17.45 -13.29
N ASP A 9 20.01 -16.63 -13.46
CA ASP A 9 20.25 -15.48 -12.59
C ASP A 9 19.30 -14.32 -12.89
N GLU A 10 18.98 -14.06 -14.16
CA GLU A 10 17.93 -13.09 -14.53
C GLU A 10 16.57 -13.50 -13.96
N TYR A 11 16.21 -14.77 -14.07
CA TYR A 11 14.94 -15.27 -13.52
C TYR A 11 14.87 -15.10 -12.00
N ARG A 12 15.96 -15.37 -11.29
CA ARG A 12 16.06 -15.14 -9.84
C ARG A 12 15.88 -13.66 -9.49
N GLN A 13 16.49 -12.76 -10.26
CA GLN A 13 16.33 -11.32 -10.05
C GLN A 13 14.89 -10.87 -10.28
N THR A 14 14.24 -11.33 -11.34
CA THR A 14 12.83 -11.03 -11.60
C THR A 14 11.94 -11.49 -10.44
N LEU A 15 12.13 -12.70 -9.93
CA LEU A 15 11.35 -13.20 -8.79
C LEU A 15 11.56 -12.34 -7.54
N LYS A 16 12.81 -11.92 -7.27
CA LYS A 16 13.14 -11.05 -6.14
C LYS A 16 12.43 -9.70 -6.23
N LEU A 17 12.47 -9.05 -7.39
CA LEU A 17 11.80 -7.76 -7.62
C LEU A 17 10.27 -7.87 -7.43
N ARG A 18 9.67 -8.96 -7.93
CA ARG A 18 8.23 -9.24 -7.74
C ARG A 18 7.87 -9.39 -6.27
N GLU A 19 8.69 -10.13 -5.51
CA GLU A 19 8.47 -10.32 -4.09
C GLU A 19 8.62 -9.00 -3.31
N GLU A 20 9.66 -8.22 -3.60
CA GLU A 20 9.90 -6.90 -2.99
C GLU A 20 8.73 -5.95 -3.26
N HIS A 21 8.27 -5.86 -4.50
CA HIS A 21 7.11 -5.03 -4.86
C HIS A 21 5.85 -5.40 -4.07
N ILE A 22 5.53 -6.71 -4.00
CA ILE A 22 4.37 -7.19 -3.25
C ILE A 22 4.53 -6.85 -1.77
N ARG A 23 5.71 -7.06 -1.19
CA ARG A 23 6.00 -6.77 0.22
C ARG A 23 5.78 -5.29 0.53
N GLU A 24 6.34 -4.40 -0.26
CA GLU A 24 6.16 -2.95 -0.10
C GLU A 24 4.69 -2.54 -0.25
N SER A 25 3.98 -3.14 -1.19
CA SER A 25 2.56 -2.88 -1.39
C SER A 25 1.73 -3.26 -0.15
N TRP A 26 2.07 -4.38 0.50
CA TRP A 26 1.46 -4.78 1.76
C TRP A 26 1.84 -3.86 2.92
N VAL A 27 3.10 -3.41 3.00
CA VAL A 27 3.54 -2.45 4.04
C VAL A 27 2.70 -1.17 3.96
N LYS A 28 2.55 -0.58 2.76
CA LYS A 28 1.73 0.62 2.55
C LYS A 28 0.26 0.42 2.93
N ALA A 29 -0.29 -0.76 2.66
CA ALA A 29 -1.65 -1.12 3.06
C ALA A 29 -1.78 -1.25 4.59
N MET A 30 -0.74 -1.77 5.27
CA MET A 30 -0.70 -1.87 6.72
C MET A 30 -0.55 -0.50 7.39
N GLU A 31 0.23 0.41 6.82
CA GLU A 31 0.30 1.80 7.28
C GLU A 31 -1.07 2.48 7.23
N ALA A 32 -1.82 2.31 6.14
CA ALA A 32 -3.18 2.84 6.04
C ALA A 32 -4.13 2.25 7.09
N ARG A 33 -3.95 0.98 7.48
CA ARG A 33 -4.71 0.34 8.57
C ARG A 33 -4.37 0.92 9.94
N ILE A 34 -3.12 1.30 10.18
CA ILE A 34 -2.72 1.97 11.42
C ILE A 34 -3.43 3.32 11.51
N VAL A 35 -3.35 4.14 10.45
CA VAL A 35 -4.02 5.46 10.42
C VAL A 35 -5.54 5.32 10.60
N ARG A 36 -6.16 4.30 9.99
CA ARG A 36 -7.59 4.02 10.21
C ARG A 36 -7.93 3.76 11.68
N ARG A 37 -7.07 3.01 12.39
CA ARG A 37 -7.28 2.68 13.81
C ARG A 37 -7.21 3.94 14.67
N GLU A 38 -6.16 4.73 14.48
CA GLU A 38 -6.01 6.02 15.17
C GLU A 38 -7.19 6.96 14.88
N LEU A 39 -7.70 6.97 13.64
CA LEU A 39 -8.88 7.75 13.28
C LEU A 39 -10.13 7.28 14.01
N GLN A 40 -10.32 5.96 14.12
CA GLN A 40 -11.44 5.39 14.86
C GLN A 40 -11.35 5.74 16.34
N ASP A 41 -10.15 5.69 16.92
CA ASP A 41 -9.92 6.05 18.31
C ASP A 41 -10.19 7.55 18.55
N CYS A 42 -9.72 8.43 17.65
CA CYS A 42 -10.04 9.86 17.66
C CYS A 42 -11.55 10.12 17.63
N TYR A 43 -12.28 9.43 16.74
CA TYR A 43 -13.74 9.54 16.67
C TYR A 43 -14.44 9.07 17.95
N ASN A 44 -13.93 8.02 18.59
CA ASN A 44 -14.49 7.50 19.84
C ASN A 44 -14.21 8.45 21.02
N THR A 45 -13.05 9.10 21.06
CA THR A 45 -12.64 9.99 22.15
C THR A 45 -13.26 11.39 22.07
N GLU A 46 -13.26 12.01 20.88
CA GLU A 46 -13.71 13.40 20.69
C GLU A 46 -15.24 13.55 20.57
N GLY A 47 -15.94 12.46 20.24
CA GLY A 47 -17.40 12.44 20.14
C GLY A 47 -17.91 13.48 19.14
N VAL A 48 -18.61 14.52 19.60
CA VAL A 48 -19.21 15.55 18.72
C VAL A 48 -18.15 16.47 18.09
N ASN A 49 -16.97 16.63 18.71
CA ASN A 49 -15.91 17.53 18.25
C ASN A 49 -15.00 16.92 17.17
N ASN A 50 -15.32 15.71 16.70
CA ASN A 50 -14.47 14.95 15.79
C ASN A 50 -14.19 15.65 14.45
N ILE A 51 -15.08 16.53 14.00
CA ILE A 51 -14.99 17.16 12.68
C ILE A 51 -13.80 18.12 12.64
N GLU A 52 -13.52 18.82 13.73
CA GLU A 52 -12.41 19.78 13.81
C GLU A 52 -11.12 19.07 14.21
N VAL A 53 -11.17 18.22 15.25
CA VAL A 53 -9.97 17.59 15.83
C VAL A 53 -9.41 16.48 14.94
N CYS A 54 -10.27 15.65 14.36
CA CYS A 54 -9.83 14.47 13.59
C CYS A 54 -9.72 14.76 12.07
N TYR A 55 -9.91 16.01 11.63
CA TYR A 55 -9.96 16.40 10.21
C TYR A 55 -8.69 15.99 9.44
N ASP A 56 -7.52 16.35 9.98
CA ASP A 56 -6.24 16.10 9.33
C ASP A 56 -5.94 14.59 9.22
N LEU A 57 -6.34 13.85 10.26
CA LEU A 57 -6.19 12.39 10.29
C LEU A 57 -7.11 11.72 9.27
N ALA A 58 -8.34 12.23 9.11
CA ALA A 58 -9.29 11.79 8.10
C ALA A 58 -8.76 12.08 6.68
N GLN A 59 -8.25 13.29 6.44
CA GLN A 59 -7.66 13.65 5.14
C GLN A 59 -6.45 12.76 4.80
N LYS A 60 -5.56 12.52 5.77
CA LYS A 60 -4.41 11.63 5.60
C LYS A 60 -4.87 10.21 5.25
N TYR A 61 -5.87 9.69 5.95
CA TYR A 61 -6.42 8.38 5.66
C TYR A 61 -7.02 8.30 4.24
N LEU A 62 -7.76 9.33 3.82
CA LEU A 62 -8.34 9.41 2.48
C LEU A 62 -7.28 9.41 1.37
N ALA A 63 -6.20 10.17 1.54
CA ALA A 63 -5.06 10.16 0.63
C ALA A 63 -4.44 8.76 0.55
N MET A 64 -4.19 8.13 1.71
CA MET A 64 -3.60 6.79 1.76
C MET A 64 -4.47 5.71 1.12
N ILE A 65 -5.79 5.72 1.28
CA ILE A 65 -6.67 4.72 0.64
C ILE A 65 -6.62 4.83 -0.89
N ARG A 66 -6.44 6.05 -1.43
CA ARG A 66 -6.35 6.25 -2.87
C ARG A 66 -5.06 5.63 -3.42
N ASP A 67 -3.94 5.86 -2.75
CA ASP A 67 -2.61 5.56 -3.28
C ASP A 67 -2.03 4.21 -2.81
N ASN A 68 -2.28 3.82 -1.57
CA ASN A 68 -1.68 2.65 -0.91
C ASN A 68 -2.45 1.34 -1.17
N LYS A 69 -3.09 1.21 -2.33
CA LYS A 69 -3.79 -0.03 -2.70
C LYS A 69 -2.78 -1.14 -2.96
N VAL A 70 -3.13 -2.36 -2.56
CA VAL A 70 -2.32 -3.53 -2.88
C VAL A 70 -2.33 -3.75 -4.38
N LYS A 71 -1.17 -3.63 -5.03
CA LYS A 71 -0.97 -3.87 -6.46
C LYS A 71 -0.22 -5.18 -6.63
N GLY A 72 -0.63 -5.96 -7.63
CA GLY A 72 0.04 -7.21 -7.98
C GLY A 72 1.34 -6.95 -8.73
N TYR A 73 2.24 -7.93 -8.71
CA TYR A 73 3.55 -7.84 -9.39
C TYR A 73 3.46 -7.66 -10.92
N LYS A 74 2.32 -7.94 -11.55
CA LYS A 74 2.15 -7.75 -12.99
C LYS A 74 2.31 -6.30 -13.45
N VAL A 75 2.20 -5.34 -12.54
CA VAL A 75 2.43 -3.92 -12.85
C VAL A 75 3.90 -3.66 -13.21
N ILE A 76 4.84 -4.35 -12.53
CA ILE A 76 6.28 -4.20 -12.80
C ILE A 76 6.78 -5.06 -13.96
N ASP A 77 6.03 -6.10 -14.33
CA ASP A 77 6.35 -6.95 -15.50
C ASP A 77 5.94 -6.28 -16.84
N GLN A 78 5.14 -5.20 -16.77
CA GLN A 78 4.66 -4.46 -17.94
C GLN A 78 5.48 -3.19 -18.24
N GLU A 79 6.41 -2.83 -17.34
CA GLU A 79 7.37 -1.73 -17.53
C GLU A 79 8.66 -2.20 -18.23
#